data_AF-A0A954ZA75-F1
#
_entry.id   AF-A0A954ZA75-F1
#
_cell.length_a   1.000
_cell.length_b   1.000
_cell.length_c   1.000
_cell.angle_alpha   90.00
_cell.angle_beta   90.00
_cell.angle_gamma   90.00
#
_symmetry.space_group_name_H-M   'P 1'
#
loop_
_entity.id
_entity.type
_entity.pdbx_description
1 polymer ?
#
loop_
_entity_poly.entity_id
_entity_poly.type
_entity_poly.pdbx_seq_one_letter_code
_entity_poly.pdbx_strand_id
1 'polypeptide(L)' 'MARPESEHPTELELEILKVLWDDSPLPVREVRARLESQSGRSLAHSSVITMLNIMHRKG' A
#
# COMPACT_ATOMS: atom_id res chain seq x y z
N MET A 1 -7.97 -2.34 15.96
CA MET A 1 -7.45 -1.00 16.34
C MET A 1 -7.19 -0.21 15.07
N ALA A 2 -7.96 0.83 14.80
CA ALA A 2 -7.66 1.79 13.74
C ALA A 2 -6.60 2.75 14.28
N ARG A 3 -5.42 2.79 13.65
CA ARG A 3 -4.39 3.77 14.00
C ARG A 3 -4.93 5.17 13.65
N PRO A 4 -4.78 6.19 14.51
CA PRO A 4 -5.21 7.54 14.22
C PRO A 4 -4.63 8.02 12.88
N GLU A 5 -5.42 8.79 12.15
CA GLU A 5 -5.05 9.39 10.87
C GLU A 5 -3.85 10.30 11.09
N SER A 6 -2.66 9.73 10.89
CA SER A 6 -1.41 10.47 11.02
C SER A 6 -1.33 11.44 9.84
N GLU A 7 -0.93 12.70 10.09
CA GLU A 7 -0.70 13.72 9.04
C GLU A 7 0.30 13.25 7.99
N HIS A 8 1.11 12.25 8.32
CA HIS A 8 2.06 11.62 7.42
C HIS A 8 1.66 10.16 7.13
N PRO A 9 1.79 9.72 5.87
CA PRO A 9 1.61 8.32 5.52
C PRO A 9 2.59 7.46 6.31
N THR A 10 2.08 6.34 6.81
CA THR A 10 2.92 5.32 7.45
C THR A 10 3.92 4.74 6.44
N GLU A 11 4.97 4.09 6.93
CA GLU A 11 6.01 3.51 6.07
C GLU A 11 5.42 2.54 5.01
N LEU A 12 4.40 1.77 5.38
CA LEU A 12 3.71 0.90 4.43
C LEU A 12 2.91 1.67 3.37
N GLU A 13 2.21 2.74 3.78
CA GLU A 13 1.50 3.60 2.84
C GLU A 13 2.50 4.30 1.90
N LEU A 14 3.65 4.74 2.40
CA LEU A 14 4.73 5.32 1.59
C LEU A 14 5.30 4.33 0.58
N GLU A 15 5.51 3.07 0.97
CA GLU A 15 5.95 2.02 0.03
C GLU A 15 4.92 1.76 -1.06
N ILE A 16 3.64 1.67 -0.70
CA ILE A 16 2.54 1.52 -1.67
C ILE A 16 2.50 2.73 -2.61
N LEU A 17 2.63 3.95 -2.09
CA LEU A 17 2.70 5.16 -2.90
C LEU A 17 3.88 5.12 -3.87
N LYS A 18 5.08 4.71 -3.44
CA LYS A 18 6.24 4.57 -4.33
C LYS A 18 5.97 3.58 -5.46
N VAL A 19 5.35 2.44 -5.17
CA VAL A 19 4.98 1.44 -6.18
C VAL A 19 3.97 2.01 -7.18
N LEU A 20 2.94 2.70 -6.70
CA LEU A 20 1.91 3.29 -7.55
C LEU A 20 2.39 4.55 -8.30
N TRP A 21 3.44 5.20 -7.82
CA TRP A 21 4.06 6.35 -8.49
C TRP A 21 4.88 5.92 -9.70
N ASP A 22 5.50 4.74 -9.64
CA ASP A 22 6.29 4.17 -10.73
C ASP A 22 5.39 3.60 -11.84
N ASP A 23 4.34 2.87 -11.47
CA ASP A 23 3.39 2.26 -12.40
C ASP A 23 1.95 2.36 -11.86
N SER A 24 1.05 3.02 -12.60
CA SER A 24 -0.38 3.05 -12.31
C SER A 24 -1.19 3.25 -13.59
N PRO A 25 -2.32 2.53 -13.79
CA PRO A 25 -3.00 1.65 -12.84
C PRO A 25 -2.38 0.23 -12.74
N LEU A 26 -2.17 -0.24 -11.51
CA LEU A 26 -1.73 -1.62 -11.23
C LEU A 26 -2.81 -2.41 -10.49
N PRO A 27 -3.03 -3.70 -10.85
CA PRO A 27 -3.90 -4.56 -10.06
C PRO A 27 -3.23 -4.92 -8.73
N VAL A 28 -4.04 -5.15 -7.69
CA VAL A 28 -3.56 -5.37 -6.31
C VAL A 28 -2.52 -6.50 -6.17
N ARG A 29 -2.65 -7.55 -6.99
CA ARG A 29 -1.66 -8.65 -7.00
C ARG A 29 -0.25 -8.18 -7.37
N GLU A 30 -0.14 -7.22 -8.29
CA GLU A 30 1.14 -6.69 -8.77
C GLU A 30 1.72 -5.71 -7.76
N VAL A 31 0.86 -4.91 -7.11
CA VAL A 31 1.27 -4.07 -5.99
C VAL A 31 1.85 -4.94 -4.88
N ARG A 32 1.18 -6.04 -4.52
CA ARG A 32 1.70 -7.01 -3.54
C ARG A 32 3.04 -7.61 -3.97
N ALA A 33 3.16 -8.06 -5.22
CA ALA A 33 4.40 -8.65 -5.72
C ALA A 33 5.55 -7.64 -5.72
N ARG A 34 5.28 -6.38 -6.11
CA ARG A 34 6.26 -5.29 -6.04
C ARG A 34 6.68 -4.98 -4.60
N LEU A 35 5.75 -4.88 -3.66
CA LEU A 35 6.08 -4.70 -2.23
C LEU A 35 6.94 -5.84 -1.67
N GLU A 36 6.65 -7.07 -2.06
CA GLU A 36 7.45 -8.25 -1.68
C GLU A 36 8.86 -8.16 -2.28
N SER A 37 8.99 -7.76 -3.55
CA SER A 37 10.27 -7.65 -4.25
C SER A 37 11.12 -6.43 -3.86
N GLN A 38 10.50 -5.27 -3.62
CA GLN A 38 11.19 -3.99 -3.39
C GLN A 38 11.42 -3.72 -1.90
N SER A 39 10.47 -4.11 -1.05
CA SER A 39 10.49 -3.82 0.38
C SER A 39 10.68 -5.07 1.24
N GLY A 40 10.75 -6.26 0.63
CA GLY A 40 10.83 -7.54 1.37
C GLY A 40 9.57 -7.85 2.16
N ARG A 41 8.45 -7.15 1.91
CA ARG A 41 7.22 -7.27 2.68
C ARG A 41 6.27 -8.27 2.06
N SER A 42 6.24 -9.47 2.61
CA SER A 42 5.21 -10.45 2.25
C SER A 42 3.92 -10.12 3.00
N LEU A 43 2.95 -9.54 2.29
CA LEU A 43 1.64 -9.18 2.81
C LEU A 43 0.55 -10.11 2.28
N ALA A 44 -0.50 -10.33 3.06
CA ALA A 44 -1.68 -11.01 2.55
C ALA A 44 -2.41 -10.12 1.52
N HIS A 45 -3.05 -10.75 0.52
CA HIS A 45 -3.77 -10.03 -0.53
C HIS A 45 -4.86 -9.10 0.05
N SER A 46 -5.65 -9.61 0.99
CA SER A 46 -6.68 -8.83 1.69
C SER A 46 -6.12 -7.65 2.49
N SER A 47 -4.91 -7.78 3.05
CA SER A 47 -4.23 -6.69 3.74
C SER A 47 -3.88 -5.56 2.77
N VAL A 48 -3.36 -5.88 1.58
CA VAL A 48 -3.05 -4.87 0.56
C VAL A 48 -4.33 -4.18 0.07
N ILE A 49 -5.42 -4.94 -0.18
CA ILE A 49 -6.74 -4.37 -0.52
C ILE A 49 -7.20 -3.41 0.58
N THR A 50 -7.13 -3.82 1.84
CA THR A 50 -7.59 -3.02 2.98
C THR A 50 -6.78 -1.73 3.09
N MET A 51 -5.46 -1.81 2.90
CA MET A 51 -4.57 -0.66 2.95
C MET A 51 -4.85 0.32 1.80
N LEU A 52 -5.00 -0.17 0.57
CA LEU A 52 -5.37 0.65 -0.58
C LEU A 52 -6.71 1.36 -0.37
N ASN A 53 -7.71 0.68 0.21
CA ASN A 53 -9.00 1.29 0.55
C ASN A 53 -8.90 2.33 1.68
N ILE A 54 -7.97 2.17 2.63
CA ILE A 54 -7.71 3.19 3.65
C ILE A 54 -7.07 4.42 2.99
N MET A 55 -6.03 4.22 2.18
CA MET A 55 -5.34 5.29 1.46
C MET A 55 -6.28 6.04 0.51
N HIS A 56 -7.16 5.33 -0.20
CA HIS A 56 -8.14 5.92 -1.10
C HIS A 56 -9.18 6.77 -0.35
N ARG A 57 -9.56 6.39 0.88
CA ARG A 57 -10.48 7.18 1.71
C ARG A 57 -9.85 8.43 2.32
N LYS A 58 -8.51 8.48 2.41
CA LYS A 58 -7.77 9.63 2.93
C LYS A 58 -7.55 10.73 1.88
N GLY A 59 -7.63 10.39 0.59
CA GLY A 59 -7.46 11.33 -0.54
C GLY A 59 -8.80 11.87 -1.03
#